data_AF-A0A015KQG8-F1
#
_entry.id   AF-A0A015KQG8-F1
#
_cell.length_a   1.000
_cell.length_b   1.000
_cell.length_c   1.000
_cell.angle_alpha   90.00
_cell.angle_beta   90.00
_cell.angle_gamma   90.00
#
_symmetry.space_group_name_H-M   'P 1'
#
loop_
_entity.id
_entity.type
_entity.pdbx_description
1 polymer ?
#
loop_
_entity_poly.entity_id
_entity_poly.type
_entity_poly.pdbx_seq_one_letter_code
_entity_poly.pdbx_strand_id
1 'polypeptide(L)' 'MKQELRRKLKNHFLIGFIPFVATTDEVLQPLISNIQELEHGYELKINNQEVWIAGGLGVITSDLLEGNE' A
#
# COMPACT_ATOMS: atom_id res chain seq x y z
N MET A 1 10.44 4.13 -16.62
CA MET A 1 8.99 4.38 -16.48
C MET A 1 8.72 5.87 -16.66
N LYS A 2 7.81 6.29 -17.57
CA LYS A 2 7.50 7.72 -17.81
C LYS A 2 6.93 8.37 -16.55
N GLN A 3 7.31 9.63 -16.27
CA GLN A 3 6.89 10.37 -15.06
C GLN A 3 5.37 10.42 -14.88
N GLU A 4 4.61 10.52 -15.97
CA GLU A 4 3.15 10.51 -15.93
C GLU A 4 2.55 9.20 -15.39
N LEU A 5 3.13 8.07 -15.76
CA LEU A 5 2.69 6.76 -15.30
C LEU A 5 2.97 6.60 -13.80
N ARG A 6 4.14 7.05 -13.33
CA ARG A 6 4.50 7.05 -11.90
C ARG A 6 3.55 7.92 -11.08
N ARG A 7 3.12 9.08 -11.60
CA ARG A 7 2.13 9.95 -10.94
C ARG A 7 0.75 9.27 -10.86
N LYS A 8 0.33 8.57 -11.91
CA LYS A 8 -0.95 7.81 -11.92
C LYS A 8 -0.94 6.67 -10.89
N LEU A 9 0.20 5.98 -10.73
CA LEU A 9 0.36 4.92 -9.72
C LEU A 9 0.39 5.46 -8.29
N LYS A 10 1.04 6.61 -8.04
CA LYS A 10 1.09 7.24 -6.71
C LYS A 10 -0.29 7.55 -6.12
N ASN A 11 -1.28 7.84 -6.97
CA ASN A 11 -2.63 8.21 -6.53
C ASN A 11 -3.51 6.99 -6.21
N HIS A 12 -3.00 5.76 -6.41
CA HIS A 12 -3.78 4.52 -6.24
C HIS A 12 -3.46 3.76 -4.94
N PHE A 13 -2.50 4.24 -4.15
CA PHE A 13 -2.22 3.65 -2.84
C PHE A 13 -3.21 4.19 -1.80
N LEU A 14 -4.10 3.31 -1.36
CA LEU A 14 -5.04 3.57 -0.28
C LEU A 14 -4.30 3.43 1.07
N ILE A 15 -4.13 4.53 1.80
CA ILE A 15 -3.70 4.47 3.20
C ILE A 15 -4.92 4.06 4.02
N GLY A 16 -5.01 2.77 4.36
CA GLY A 16 -6.08 2.24 5.20
C GLY A 16 -5.90 2.70 6.65
N PHE A 17 -6.77 3.56 7.15
CA PHE A 17 -6.91 3.79 8.58
C PHE A 17 -7.57 2.57 9.21
N ILE A 18 -6.92 1.97 10.21
CA ILE A 18 -7.50 0.89 11.02
C ILE A 18 -8.38 1.56 12.08
N PRO A 19 -9.72 1.44 12.02
CA PRO A 19 -10.58 1.96 13.06
C PRO A 19 -10.41 1.13 14.35
N PHE A 20 -10.28 1.82 15.49
CA PHE A 20 -9.98 1.25 16.81
C PHE A 20 -10.99 0.20 17.35
N VAL A 21 -12.10 -0.02 16.63
CA VAL A 21 -13.27 -0.79 17.10
C VAL A 21 -13.31 -2.22 16.55
N ALA A 22 -12.63 -2.51 15.44
CA ALA A 22 -12.54 -3.86 14.91
C ALA A 22 -11.38 -4.60 15.56
N THR A 23 -11.46 -5.93 15.70
CA THR A 23 -10.30 -6.68 16.19
C THR A 23 -9.16 -6.53 15.19
N THR A 24 -7.95 -6.35 15.71
CA THR A 24 -6.74 -6.13 14.90
C THR A 24 -6.61 -7.19 13.80
N ASP A 25 -6.99 -8.44 14.07
CA ASP A 25 -6.96 -9.53 13.10
C ASP A 25 -7.98 -9.37 11.97
N GLU A 26 -9.21 -8.93 12.26
CA GLU A 26 -10.25 -8.72 11.23
C GLU A 26 -9.86 -7.65 10.21
N VAL A 27 -9.05 -6.67 10.61
CA VAL A 27 -8.59 -5.59 9.72
C VAL A 27 -7.24 -5.88 9.09
N LEU A 28 -6.29 -6.45 9.86
CA LEU A 28 -4.94 -6.71 9.35
C LEU A 28 -4.86 -7.92 8.43
N GLN A 29 -5.65 -8.98 8.66
CA GLN A 29 -5.56 -10.19 7.84
C GLN A 29 -5.85 -9.92 6.35
N PRO A 30 -6.94 -9.20 5.98
CA PRO A 30 -7.16 -8.81 4.59
C PRO A 30 -6.04 -7.94 4.02
N LEU A 31 -5.53 -7.00 4.82
CA LEU A 31 -4.45 -6.11 4.40
C LEU A 31 -3.14 -6.88 4.12
N ILE A 32 -2.75 -7.78 5.01
CA ILE A 32 -1.56 -8.64 4.85
C ILE A 32 -1.71 -9.52 3.61
N SER A 33 -2.87 -10.15 3.42
CA SER A 33 -3.15 -10.97 2.24
C SER A 33 -3.02 -10.16 0.94
N ASN A 34 -3.58 -8.94 0.91
CA ASN A 34 -3.45 -8.05 -0.25
C ASN A 34 -2.00 -7.63 -0.52
N ILE A 35 -1.20 -7.40 0.52
CA ILE A 35 0.23 -7.10 0.37
C ILE A 35 0.97 -8.31 -0.20
N GLN A 36 0.69 -9.53 0.30
CA GLN A 36 1.30 -10.75 -0.22
C GLN A 36 0.97 -10.96 -1.71
N GLU A 37 -0.25 -10.71 -2.15
CA GLU A 37 -0.60 -10.73 -3.57
C GLU A 37 0.17 -9.65 -4.36
N LEU A 38 0.30 -8.44 -3.79
CA LEU A 38 1.05 -7.34 -4.39
C LEU A 38 2.55 -7.64 -4.53
N GLU A 39 3.13 -8.44 -3.62
CA GLU A 39 4.55 -8.85 -3.66
C GLU A 39 4.84 -9.75 -4.86
N HIS A 40 3.92 -10.65 -5.20
CA HIS A 40 4.01 -11.48 -6.39
C HIS A 40 3.85 -10.65 -7.68
N GLY A 41 3.14 -9.52 -7.57
CA GLY A 41 2.86 -8.61 -8.66
C GLY A 41 1.85 -9.13 -9.67
N TYR A 42 1.28 -8.23 -10.46
CA TYR A 42 0.33 -8.57 -11.51
C TYR A 42 0.35 -7.55 -12.64
N GLU A 43 -0.21 -7.95 -13.78
CA GLU A 43 -0.38 -7.08 -14.93
C GLU A 43 -1.62 -6.20 -14.78
N LEU A 44 -1.43 -4.89 -14.96
CA LEU A 44 -2.51 -3.90 -14.97
C LEU A 44 -2.48 -3.15 -16.29
N LYS A 45 -3.66 -2.96 -16.91
CA LYS A 45 -3.78 -2.17 -18.14
C LYS A 45 -4.17 -0.73 -17.80
N ILE A 46 -3.25 0.22 -17.99
CA ILE A 46 -3.47 1.65 -17.75
C ILE A 46 -3.32 2.41 -19.06
N ASN A 47 -4.38 3.08 -19.53
CA ASN A 47 -4.40 3.86 -20.79
C ASN A 47 -3.83 3.07 -21.99
N ASN A 48 -4.33 1.86 -22.22
CA ASN A 48 -3.87 0.93 -23.27
C ASN A 48 -2.40 0.48 -23.15
N GLN A 49 -1.74 0.72 -22.03
CA GLN A 49 -0.43 0.17 -21.74
C GLN A 49 -0.55 -0.93 -20.68
N GLU A 50 -0.01 -2.10 -20.98
CA GLU A 50 0.20 -3.15 -19.98
C GLU A 50 1.40 -2.77 -19.13
N VAL A 51 1.20 -2.77 -17.81
CA VAL A 51 2.23 -2.44 -16.83
C VAL A 51 2.25 -3.51 -15.76
N TRP A 52 3.46 -3.97 -15.42
CA TRP A 52 3.66 -4.86 -14.28
C TRP A 52 3.70 -4.03 -13.01
N ILE A 53 2.81 -4.32 -12.07
CA ILE A 53 2.76 -3.69 -10.75
C ILE A 53 3.15 -4.73 -9.72
N ALA A 54 4.18 -4.41 -8.94
CA ALA A 54 4.55 -5.14 -7.74
C ALA A 54 4.82 -4.13 -6.62
N GLY A 55 4.55 -4.54 -5.39
CA GLY A 55 4.74 -3.70 -4.21
C GLY A 55 4.84 -4.58 -2.97
N GLY A 56 5.37 -4.03 -1.89
CA GLY A 56 5.52 -4.77 -0.64
C GLY A 56 5.38 -3.82 0.55
N LEU A 57 5.38 -4.38 1.75
CA LEU A 57 5.32 -3.59 2.97
C LEU A 57 6.68 -2.98 3.28
N GLY A 58 6.77 -1.65 3.25
CA GLY A 58 7.88 -0.92 3.83
C GLY A 58 7.56 -0.53 5.26
N VAL A 59 8.29 -1.08 6.23
CA VAL A 59 8.22 -0.59 7.61
C VAL A 59 9.03 0.69 7.69
N ILE A 60 8.36 1.82 7.89
CA ILE A 60 9.01 3.08 8.23
C ILE A 60 8.72 3.30 9.71
N THR A 61 9.74 3.16 10.55
CA THR A 61 9.68 3.61 11.94
C THR A 61 9.87 5.12 11.93
N SER A 62 8.79 5.86 12.13
CA SER A 62 8.93 7.25 12.55
C SER A 62 9.25 7.24 14.04
N ASP A 63 10.33 7.89 14.43
CA ASP A 63 10.54 8.20 15.84
C ASP A 63 9.35 9.05 16.29
N LEU A 64 8.52 8.48 17.16
CA LEU A 64 7.54 9.28 17.87
C LEU A 64 8.39 10.21 18.75
N LEU A 65 8.41 11.51 18.45
CA LEU A 65 8.89 12.48 19.41
C LEU A 65 8.08 12.24 20.68
N GLU A 66 8.72 11.73 21.73
CA GLU A 66 8.13 11.63 23.06
C GLU A 66 7.48 12.99 23.33
N GLY A 67 6.15 12.98 23.47
CA GLY A 67 5.42 14.15 23.91
C GLY A 67 5.99 14.56 25.25
N ASN A 68 6.69 15.69 25.25
CA ASN A 68 7.24 16.33 26.42
C ASN A 68 6.11 16.57 27.45
N GLU A 69 6.32 16.06 28.69
CA GLU A 69 5.68 16.32 30.00
C GLU A 69 4.15 16.44 30.12
#